data_AF-A0A955AED3-F1
#
_entry.id   AF-A0A955AED3-F1
#
_cell.length_a   1.000
_cell.length_b   1.000
_cell.length_c   1.000
_cell.angle_alpha   90.00
_cell.angle_beta   90.00
_cell.angle_gamma   90.00
#
_symmetry.space_group_name_H-M   'P 1'
#
loop_
_entity.id
_entity.type
_entity.pdbx_description
1 polymer ?
#
loop_
_entity_poly.entity_id
_entity_poly.type
_entity_poly.pdbx_seq_one_letter_code
_entity_poly.pdbx_strand_id
1 'polypeptide(L)'
;MKMLPWMFAAVSLTILSPVVRSTSHVAQAQLLFQDDFAGNGAGSGNVDTSAWRLPFEAEGTFVGRTQFRGNPATDLPQQGIAEPAAADGAVAEFLLNTFSPVDPGNQFLGTDLLSKRNFARGGGISFETRARFKPDTSAGLVGGLFLFDVQRDVPPGSGNLVRDEIDWELLGNQAVASGSQQVLSNFWNEGTFDSAGTPQLHSVSSLDLTQFQNYRVDWTPQSIKWYVNDALVRTQTTDVPDDPMKLHINFWAPDSSFAQAFDNSLQPAITEAEGETYVLQVDSVAVSRFNTTVSDNLLTDGSFETDFPLPIDFATPTTTDTWLTFGNVFLEDSDPDGLDVAVPDQAPDGIYMAKTFGPFNGRPDASGLLQNVPASPGQEFEASVKVATPSGDSILGSENYNTIALSFLDANGNVLREAIGSPDNMVDTNGNDFPLLDGRDPHMMEDLFVEGTVSAIAPEGTAFARVSLFFIQLNNQGGAAWFDDASLVLLSPETVTSLLGDYNGNGVVDAADYTIWKDSFGSTADLAADGNGNGVIDAADYTIWKDNFGSSLSGSAVASVPEPATCTLGLLLLVGLVIQRSRPLSHGCPQP
;
A
#
# COMPACT_ATOMS: atom_id res chain seq x y z
N MET A 1 -9.84 31.90 -80.60
CA MET A 1 -8.49 31.70 -80.03
C MET A 1 -8.67 30.93 -78.73
N LYS A 2 -8.93 29.63 -78.85
CA LYS A 2 -8.03 28.51 -78.48
C LYS A 2 -7.61 28.52 -77.00
N MET A 3 -8.30 27.67 -76.24
CA MET A 3 -7.88 27.07 -74.98
C MET A 3 -6.49 26.43 -75.09
N LEU A 4 -5.71 26.50 -74.01
CA LEU A 4 -4.90 25.37 -73.54
C LEU A 4 -4.68 25.48 -72.01
N PRO A 5 -4.74 24.35 -71.27
CA PRO A 5 -4.81 24.30 -69.80
C PRO A 5 -3.43 24.12 -69.16
N TRP A 6 -3.28 24.55 -67.90
CA TRP A 6 -2.17 24.11 -67.06
C TRP A 6 -2.68 23.16 -65.97
N MET A 7 -1.99 22.03 -65.89
CA MET A 7 -2.30 20.84 -65.11
C MET A 7 -2.00 21.03 -63.62
N PHE A 8 -2.69 20.19 -62.85
CA PHE A 8 -2.64 19.97 -61.40
C PHE A 8 -1.25 19.87 -60.76
N ALA A 9 -1.18 20.35 -59.52
CA ALA A 9 -0.61 19.58 -58.40
C ALA A 9 -1.39 19.91 -57.12
N ALA A 10 -2.43 19.14 -56.83
CA ALA A 10 -3.00 19.08 -55.49
C ALA A 10 -2.02 18.27 -54.63
N VAL A 11 -1.32 18.94 -53.73
CA VAL A 11 -0.62 18.26 -52.63
C VAL A 11 -1.69 17.96 -51.59
N SER A 12 -2.20 16.72 -51.60
CA SER A 12 -2.89 16.18 -50.44
C SER A 12 -1.88 16.08 -49.31
N LEU A 13 -1.91 17.05 -48.39
CA LEU A 13 -1.27 16.92 -47.09
C LEU A 13 -2.16 16.00 -46.27
N THR A 14 -1.91 14.69 -46.35
CA THR A 14 -2.41 13.75 -45.37
C THR A 14 -1.76 14.11 -44.05
N ILE A 15 -2.51 14.78 -43.18
CA ILE A 15 -2.14 14.91 -41.77
C ILE A 15 -2.12 13.48 -41.24
N LEU A 16 -0.92 12.91 -41.12
CA LEU A 16 -0.70 11.72 -40.31
C LEU A 16 -1.11 12.13 -38.90
N SER A 17 -2.23 11.58 -38.43
CA SER A 17 -2.57 11.58 -37.01
C SER A 17 -1.33 11.20 -36.21
N PRO A 18 -1.05 11.85 -35.07
CA PRO A 18 -0.04 11.31 -34.17
C PRO A 18 -0.57 9.94 -33.74
N VAL A 19 0.06 8.88 -34.25
CA VAL A 19 0.02 7.59 -33.57
C VAL A 19 0.72 7.87 -32.25
N VAL A 20 -0.06 8.12 -31.20
CA VAL A 20 0.40 7.97 -29.84
C VAL A 20 0.84 6.52 -29.76
N ARG A 21 2.15 6.28 -29.90
CA ARG A 21 2.73 5.03 -29.49
C ARG A 21 2.62 5.02 -27.98
N SER A 22 1.54 4.44 -27.48
CA SER A 22 1.53 3.84 -26.15
C SER A 22 2.72 2.89 -26.14
N THR A 23 3.80 3.31 -25.48
CA THR A 23 4.77 2.36 -24.98
C THR A 23 4.06 1.69 -23.80
N SER A 24 3.55 0.49 -24.03
CA SER A 24 3.21 -0.42 -22.94
C SER A 24 4.53 -0.75 -22.24
N HIS A 25 4.91 0.10 -21.28
CA HIS A 25 5.80 -0.31 -20.23
C HIS A 25 4.97 -1.23 -19.36
N VAL A 26 5.46 -2.45 -19.08
CA VAL A 26 5.04 -3.14 -17.86
C VAL A 26 5.24 -2.11 -16.77
N ALA A 27 4.17 -1.66 -16.12
CA ALA A 27 4.26 -0.60 -15.13
C ALA A 27 5.33 -1.01 -14.11
N GLN A 28 6.45 -0.29 -14.08
CA GLN A 28 7.39 -0.44 -12.98
C GLN A 28 6.57 -0.18 -11.71
N ALA A 29 6.67 -1.08 -10.72
CA ALA A 29 5.88 -0.98 -9.50
C ALA A 29 5.99 0.46 -8.93
N GLN A 30 4.84 1.10 -8.68
CA GLN A 30 4.80 2.44 -8.11
C GLN A 30 4.99 2.29 -6.60
N LEU A 31 6.10 2.82 -6.09
CA LEU A 31 6.35 2.87 -4.65
C LEU A 31 5.33 3.80 -3.98
N LEU A 32 4.57 3.27 -3.02
CA LEU A 32 3.60 4.02 -2.21
C LEU A 32 4.16 4.38 -0.84
N PHE A 33 4.99 3.49 -0.30
CA PHE A 33 5.62 3.65 1.01
C PHE A 33 6.91 2.85 1.07
N GLN A 34 7.93 3.39 1.74
CA GLN A 34 9.16 2.69 2.04
C GLN A 34 9.75 3.22 3.34
N ASP A 35 10.25 2.30 4.17
CA ASP A 35 11.18 2.62 5.23
C ASP A 35 12.31 1.58 5.20
N ASP A 36 13.52 2.05 4.89
CA ASP A 36 14.75 1.24 4.94
C ASP A 36 15.41 1.31 6.32
N PHE A 37 14.75 1.96 7.30
CA PHE A 37 15.22 2.21 8.66
C PHE A 37 16.63 2.82 8.72
N ALA A 38 17.02 3.49 7.63
CA ALA A 38 18.33 4.08 7.44
C ALA A 38 18.43 5.48 8.08
N GLY A 39 17.31 6.07 8.50
CA GLY A 39 17.19 7.38 9.13
C GLY A 39 17.57 8.58 8.24
N ASN A 40 17.38 9.79 8.76
CA ASN A 40 17.98 11.03 8.25
C ASN A 40 19.49 11.04 8.53
N GLY A 41 20.21 10.19 7.80
CA GLY A 41 21.63 9.91 7.95
C GLY A 41 21.86 8.41 7.86
N ALA A 42 22.24 7.93 6.66
CA ALA A 42 22.45 6.53 6.36
C ALA A 42 23.14 5.75 7.50
N GLY A 43 22.42 4.77 8.08
CA GLY A 43 23.02 3.79 9.00
C GLY A 43 22.57 3.82 10.46
N SER A 44 21.52 4.57 10.84
CA SER A 44 21.18 4.73 12.27
C SER A 44 20.20 3.70 12.85
N GLY A 45 19.46 2.95 12.04
CA GLY A 45 18.40 2.05 12.53
C GLY A 45 17.15 2.80 13.00
N ASN A 46 17.02 4.09 12.66
CA ASN A 46 15.94 4.96 13.12
C ASN A 46 14.65 4.77 12.34
N VAL A 47 13.55 4.62 13.09
CA VAL A 47 12.19 4.67 12.54
C VAL A 47 11.85 6.09 12.14
N ASP A 48 11.30 6.24 10.94
CA ASP A 48 10.82 7.54 10.47
C ASP A 48 9.55 7.95 11.22
N THR A 49 9.71 8.87 12.17
CA THR A 49 8.61 9.36 13.02
C THR A 49 7.58 10.19 12.25
N SER A 50 7.87 10.59 11.01
CA SER A 50 6.87 11.20 10.12
C SER A 50 5.97 10.15 9.46
N ALA A 51 6.41 8.90 9.42
CA ALA A 51 5.73 7.78 8.77
C ALA A 51 5.03 6.82 9.75
N TRP A 52 5.55 6.69 10.98
CA TRP A 52 5.11 5.69 11.96
C TRP A 52 4.59 6.31 13.26
N ARG A 53 3.72 5.58 13.96
CA ARG A 53 3.20 5.92 15.30
C ARG A 53 2.88 4.67 16.13
N LEU A 54 2.38 4.86 17.36
CA LEU A 54 1.79 3.80 18.18
C LEU A 54 0.31 3.56 17.82
N PRO A 55 -0.22 2.34 18.07
CA PRO A 55 -1.65 2.08 17.96
C PRO A 55 -2.47 3.06 18.81
N PHE A 56 -3.66 3.39 18.31
CA PHE A 56 -4.65 4.24 18.96
C PHE A 56 -5.07 3.65 20.33
N GLU A 57 -5.37 4.52 21.29
CA GLU A 57 -5.61 4.30 22.74
C GLU A 57 -4.36 4.46 23.65
N ALA A 58 -4.53 5.20 24.75
CA ALA A 58 -3.46 5.58 25.66
C ALA A 58 -2.74 4.36 26.29
N GLU A 59 -1.40 4.41 26.29
CA GLU A 59 -0.48 3.38 26.79
C GLU A 59 -0.79 1.95 26.31
N GLY A 60 -0.37 1.62 25.08
CA GLY A 60 -0.02 0.25 24.66
C GLY A 60 -1.09 -0.81 24.94
N THR A 61 -1.85 -1.18 23.91
CA THR A 61 -2.81 -2.28 24.01
C THR A 61 -2.18 -3.51 24.70
N PHE A 62 -2.81 -4.00 25.76
CA PHE A 62 -2.42 -5.27 26.36
C PHE A 62 -2.99 -6.40 25.51
N VAL A 63 -2.11 -7.16 24.84
CA VAL A 63 -2.50 -8.26 23.94
C VAL A 63 -1.90 -9.57 24.43
N GLY A 64 -2.76 -10.56 24.64
CA GLY A 64 -2.39 -11.88 25.17
C GLY A 64 -1.76 -11.79 26.57
N ARG A 65 -0.43 -11.73 26.62
CA ARG A 65 0.36 -11.58 27.86
C ARG A 65 1.29 -10.36 27.84
N THR A 66 1.14 -9.50 26.85
CA THR A 66 2.13 -8.47 26.51
C THR A 66 1.51 -7.10 26.58
N GLN A 67 2.12 -6.24 27.39
CA GLN A 67 1.90 -4.80 27.34
C GLN A 67 2.80 -4.23 26.25
N PHE A 68 2.25 -3.49 25.29
CA PHE A 68 3.09 -2.73 24.37
C PHE A 68 3.69 -1.51 25.06
N ARG A 69 4.98 -1.25 24.81
CA ARG A 69 5.64 -0.04 25.30
C ARG A 69 5.15 1.17 24.52
N GLY A 70 4.77 2.23 25.22
CA GLY A 70 4.35 3.47 24.59
C GLY A 70 4.76 4.68 25.41
N ASN A 71 5.15 5.76 24.73
CA ASN A 71 5.28 7.08 25.34
C ASN A 71 4.18 8.00 24.80
N PRO A 72 3.10 8.22 25.58
CA PRO A 72 2.04 9.17 25.28
C PRO A 72 2.52 10.57 24.86
N ALA A 73 3.66 11.04 25.37
CA ALA A 73 4.17 12.37 25.06
C ALA A 73 4.82 12.49 23.68
N THR A 74 5.24 11.37 23.08
CA THR A 74 5.92 11.36 21.78
C THR A 74 5.21 10.51 20.73
N ASP A 75 4.12 9.83 21.09
CA ASP A 75 3.38 8.91 20.23
C ASP A 75 4.27 7.85 19.54
N LEU A 76 5.30 7.42 20.27
CA LEU A 76 6.33 6.49 19.81
C LEU A 76 6.72 5.53 20.94
N PRO A 77 7.22 4.33 20.63
CA PRO A 77 7.76 3.41 21.62
C PRO A 77 8.82 4.06 22.51
N GLN A 78 8.62 3.96 23.83
CA GLN A 78 9.42 4.68 24.82
C GLN A 78 10.91 4.26 24.83
N GLN A 79 11.22 3.03 24.42
CA GLN A 79 12.55 2.40 24.35
C GLN A 79 12.50 1.20 23.39
N GLY A 80 13.58 0.79 22.72
CA GLY A 80 13.56 -0.51 22.01
C GLY A 80 12.84 -0.51 20.66
N ILE A 81 12.83 0.65 20.02
CA ILE A 81 12.86 0.83 18.59
C ILE A 81 14.07 1.69 18.31
N ALA A 82 14.84 1.34 17.29
CA ALA A 82 15.88 2.24 16.78
C ALA A 82 16.97 2.64 17.77
N GLU A 83 17.40 1.74 18.66
CA GLU A 83 18.71 1.96 19.27
C GLU A 83 19.77 1.82 18.15
N PRO A 84 20.68 2.80 17.95
CA PRO A 84 21.72 2.78 16.89
C PRO A 84 22.81 1.71 17.15
N ALA A 85 22.44 0.59 17.74
CA ALA A 85 23.28 -0.41 18.37
C ALA A 85 23.32 -1.74 17.61
N ALA A 86 22.58 -1.90 16.51
CA ALA A 86 22.69 -3.12 15.72
C ALA A 86 24.09 -3.23 15.12
N ALA A 87 24.85 -4.23 15.56
CA ALA A 87 26.15 -4.56 14.96
C ALA A 87 26.01 -5.04 13.49
N ASP A 88 24.77 -5.28 13.05
CA ASP A 88 24.39 -5.83 11.75
C ASP A 88 24.06 -4.76 10.67
N GLY A 89 24.14 -3.47 10.98
CA GLY A 89 23.88 -2.38 10.02
C GLY A 89 22.61 -1.58 10.31
N ALA A 90 22.03 -0.97 9.26
CA ALA A 90 20.86 -0.09 9.34
C ALA A 90 19.54 -0.89 9.46
N VAL A 91 19.32 -1.55 10.60
CA VAL A 91 18.11 -2.36 10.84
C VAL A 91 17.35 -1.80 12.05
N ALA A 92 16.02 -1.79 11.97
CA ALA A 92 15.17 -1.51 13.13
C ALA A 92 15.09 -2.73 14.05
N GLU A 93 15.27 -2.52 15.35
CA GLU A 93 15.13 -3.56 16.38
C GLU A 93 13.84 -3.36 17.16
N PHE A 94 12.94 -4.34 17.11
CA PHE A 94 11.72 -4.40 17.91
C PHE A 94 11.98 -5.31 19.11
N LEU A 95 11.91 -4.75 20.31
CA LEU A 95 12.26 -5.47 21.54
C LEU A 95 11.05 -6.13 22.22
N LEU A 96 11.29 -7.29 22.81
CA LEU A 96 10.42 -7.88 23.83
C LEU A 96 11.22 -8.17 25.08
N ASN A 97 10.86 -7.52 26.19
CA ASN A 97 11.45 -7.77 27.49
C ASN A 97 10.56 -8.71 28.31
N THR A 98 11.16 -9.73 28.94
CA THR A 98 10.43 -10.58 29.89
C THR A 98 10.14 -9.85 31.19
N PHE A 99 10.95 -8.86 31.57
CA PHE A 99 10.62 -7.94 32.65
C PHE A 99 9.79 -6.77 32.11
N SER A 100 8.60 -6.54 32.67
CA SER A 100 7.82 -5.34 32.45
C SER A 100 7.84 -4.46 33.71
N PRO A 101 8.26 -3.18 33.63
CA PRO A 101 8.20 -2.27 34.76
C PRO A 101 6.75 -1.86 35.10
N VAL A 102 5.81 -2.13 34.19
CA VAL A 102 4.38 -1.81 34.37
C VAL A 102 3.69 -2.84 35.27
N ASP A 103 3.93 -4.14 35.07
CA ASP A 103 3.43 -5.22 35.96
C ASP A 103 4.43 -6.39 36.06
N PRO A 104 5.48 -6.25 36.89
CA PRO A 104 6.55 -7.25 37.01
C PRO A 104 6.05 -8.65 37.40
N GLY A 105 6.52 -9.67 36.69
CA GLY A 105 6.18 -11.07 36.93
C GLY A 105 4.82 -11.51 36.36
N ASN A 106 4.01 -10.60 35.83
CA ASN A 106 2.69 -10.91 35.29
C ASN A 106 2.58 -10.66 33.78
N GLN A 107 3.36 -9.74 33.21
CA GLN A 107 3.32 -9.43 31.78
C GLN A 107 4.68 -9.17 31.15
N PHE A 108 4.76 -9.38 29.84
CA PHE A 108 5.89 -8.98 29.00
C PHE A 108 5.76 -7.50 28.61
N LEU A 109 6.88 -6.90 28.20
CA LEU A 109 6.89 -5.58 27.57
C LEU A 109 7.33 -5.72 26.11
N GLY A 110 6.37 -5.65 25.19
CA GLY A 110 6.59 -5.79 23.75
C GLY A 110 6.67 -4.44 23.04
N THR A 111 6.66 -4.49 21.71
CA THR A 111 6.68 -3.31 20.83
C THR A 111 5.61 -3.46 19.74
N ASP A 112 4.95 -2.36 19.38
CA ASP A 112 4.07 -2.26 18.22
C ASP A 112 4.32 -0.92 17.52
N LEU A 113 4.20 -0.92 16.19
CA LEU A 113 4.23 0.26 15.33
C LEU A 113 3.24 0.07 14.20
N LEU A 114 2.55 1.15 13.86
CA LEU A 114 1.77 1.21 12.63
C LEU A 114 2.07 2.44 11.78
N SER A 115 1.85 2.31 10.48
CA SER A 115 1.95 3.42 9.54
C SER A 115 0.88 4.46 9.84
N LYS A 116 1.25 5.74 9.74
CA LYS A 116 0.31 6.86 9.89
C LYS A 116 -0.71 6.89 8.76
N ARG A 117 -0.25 6.62 7.53
CA ARG A 117 -1.09 6.42 6.35
C ARG A 117 -1.75 5.04 6.36
N ASN A 118 -2.88 4.91 5.69
CA ASN A 118 -3.44 3.62 5.29
C ASN A 118 -3.10 3.28 3.83
N PHE A 119 -3.52 2.09 3.43
CA PHE A 119 -3.41 1.57 2.08
C PHE A 119 -4.72 0.92 1.67
N ALA A 120 -5.39 1.53 0.70
CA ALA A 120 -6.41 0.86 -0.08
C ALA A 120 -5.75 -0.08 -1.11
N ARG A 121 -6.32 -1.26 -1.34
CA ARG A 121 -5.75 -2.22 -2.30
C ARG A 121 -5.73 -1.70 -3.74
N GLY A 122 -6.78 -0.99 -4.15
CA GLY A 122 -7.06 -0.69 -5.55
C GLY A 122 -6.85 -1.92 -6.46
N GLY A 123 -6.37 -1.69 -7.69
CA GLY A 123 -6.03 -2.73 -8.65
C GLY A 123 -4.95 -3.73 -8.21
N GLY A 124 -4.21 -3.44 -7.12
CA GLY A 124 -3.26 -4.37 -6.51
C GLY A 124 -2.06 -3.68 -5.87
N ILE A 125 -1.77 -4.03 -4.61
CA ILE A 125 -0.56 -3.60 -3.90
C ILE A 125 0.20 -4.80 -3.34
N SER A 126 1.52 -4.70 -3.34
CA SER A 126 2.42 -5.62 -2.66
C SER A 126 2.93 -4.97 -1.39
N PHE A 127 2.80 -5.64 -0.26
CA PHE A 127 3.49 -5.32 0.98
C PHE A 127 4.65 -6.30 1.16
N GLU A 128 5.88 -5.80 1.26
CA GLU A 128 7.08 -6.61 1.46
C GLU A 128 7.86 -6.12 2.68
N THR A 129 8.22 -7.05 3.57
CA THR A 129 9.08 -6.79 4.72
C THR A 129 10.26 -7.75 4.73
N ARG A 130 11.46 -7.22 4.97
CA ARG A 130 12.67 -8.02 5.19
C ARG A 130 12.98 -8.10 6.68
N ALA A 131 12.82 -9.27 7.29
CA ALA A 131 12.91 -9.40 8.75
C ALA A 131 13.52 -10.74 9.22
N ARG A 132 13.91 -10.79 10.50
CA ARG A 132 14.37 -11.99 11.22
C ARG A 132 14.22 -11.86 12.73
N PHE A 133 14.18 -12.98 13.43
CA PHE A 133 14.59 -13.01 14.84
C PHE A 133 16.11 -12.95 14.98
N LYS A 134 16.62 -12.40 16.08
CA LYS A 134 18.02 -12.63 16.44
C LYS A 134 18.26 -14.12 16.79
N PRO A 135 19.45 -14.68 16.56
CA PRO A 135 19.74 -16.09 16.80
C PRO A 135 19.55 -16.58 18.25
N ASP A 136 19.54 -15.67 19.23
CA ASP A 136 19.28 -15.93 20.66
C ASP A 136 17.79 -15.84 21.05
N THR A 137 16.89 -15.96 20.07
CA THR A 137 15.44 -15.98 20.29
C THR A 137 14.94 -17.19 21.11
N SER A 138 13.67 -17.15 21.52
CA SER A 138 13.00 -18.18 22.32
C SER A 138 11.70 -18.66 21.67
N ALA A 139 11.26 -19.87 22.04
CA ALA A 139 9.86 -20.27 21.93
C ALA A 139 8.95 -19.30 22.70
N GLY A 140 7.67 -19.22 22.32
CA GLY A 140 6.67 -18.37 22.98
C GLY A 140 6.58 -16.94 22.46
N LEU A 141 7.25 -16.61 21.36
CA LEU A 141 7.35 -15.26 20.79
C LEU A 141 6.64 -15.19 19.43
N VAL A 142 6.08 -14.03 19.09
CA VAL A 142 5.45 -13.74 17.79
C VAL A 142 5.99 -12.41 17.27
N GLY A 143 6.58 -12.44 16.07
CA GLY A 143 6.86 -11.24 15.28
C GLY A 143 5.79 -11.09 14.20
N GLY A 144 4.91 -10.12 14.35
CA GLY A 144 3.82 -9.84 13.41
C GLY A 144 4.26 -8.82 12.36
N LEU A 145 4.04 -9.12 11.08
CA LEU A 145 4.23 -8.24 9.93
C LEU A 145 2.92 -8.26 9.14
N PHE A 146 2.07 -7.24 9.28
CA PHE A 146 0.67 -7.39 8.88
C PHE A 146 0.02 -6.09 8.43
N LEU A 147 -1.05 -6.21 7.65
CA LEU A 147 -1.99 -5.13 7.40
C LEU A 147 -3.20 -5.33 8.31
N PHE A 148 -3.69 -4.27 8.94
CA PHE A 148 -4.84 -4.35 9.84
C PHE A 148 -5.61 -3.03 9.87
N ASP A 149 -6.92 -3.14 10.04
CA ASP A 149 -7.74 -2.06 10.59
C ASP A 149 -9.00 -2.57 11.28
N VAL A 150 -9.50 -1.79 12.25
CA VAL A 150 -10.80 -2.04 12.89
C VAL A 150 -11.81 -1.11 12.28
N GLN A 151 -12.77 -1.68 11.58
CA GLN A 151 -13.53 -0.84 10.66
C GLN A 151 -14.94 -0.59 11.10
N ARG A 152 -15.59 -1.51 11.83
CA ARG A 152 -17.05 -1.53 11.71
C ARG A 152 -17.84 -2.33 12.74
N ASP A 153 -18.98 -1.80 13.18
CA ASP A 153 -19.98 -2.55 13.96
C ASP A 153 -20.95 -3.27 13.01
N VAL A 154 -21.15 -4.59 13.19
CA VAL A 154 -22.01 -5.39 12.31
C VAL A 154 -23.13 -6.12 13.06
N PRO A 155 -24.41 -5.74 12.85
CA PRO A 155 -24.86 -4.55 12.15
C PRO A 155 -24.55 -3.30 12.99
N PRO A 156 -24.51 -2.12 12.38
CA PRO A 156 -25.19 -0.96 12.92
C PRO A 156 -25.66 -0.90 14.39
N GLY A 157 -24.75 -0.69 15.34
CA GLY A 157 -25.08 -0.38 16.74
C GLY A 157 -25.22 -1.58 17.64
N SER A 158 -24.68 -2.70 17.18
CA SER A 158 -24.66 -3.96 17.89
C SER A 158 -23.50 -4.09 18.89
N GLY A 159 -22.47 -3.25 18.80
CA GLY A 159 -21.19 -3.38 19.50
C GLY A 159 -20.30 -4.53 19.00
N ASN A 160 -20.60 -5.12 17.84
CA ASN A 160 -19.87 -6.22 17.25
C ASN A 160 -18.86 -5.69 16.23
N LEU A 161 -17.69 -5.30 16.72
CA LEU A 161 -16.61 -4.84 15.86
C LEU A 161 -16.10 -5.97 14.95
N VAL A 162 -15.85 -5.64 13.69
CA VAL A 162 -15.16 -6.48 12.72
C VAL A 162 -13.89 -5.81 12.22
N ARG A 163 -13.00 -6.62 11.66
CA ARG A 163 -11.71 -6.20 11.12
C ARG A 163 -11.45 -6.80 9.75
N ASP A 164 -10.65 -6.06 9.00
CA ASP A 164 -9.87 -6.58 7.89
C ASP A 164 -8.41 -6.68 8.32
N GLU A 165 -7.78 -7.81 7.99
CA GLU A 165 -6.41 -8.11 8.42
C GLU A 165 -5.75 -9.10 7.45
N ILE A 166 -4.44 -8.93 7.20
CA ILE A 166 -3.62 -9.86 6.40
C ILE A 166 -2.25 -10.02 7.05
N ASP A 167 -1.89 -11.26 7.37
CA ASP A 167 -0.76 -11.52 8.26
C ASP A 167 0.38 -12.29 7.63
N TRP A 168 1.58 -11.88 8.02
CA TRP A 168 2.68 -12.77 8.32
C TRP A 168 2.94 -12.80 9.83
N GLU A 169 3.01 -13.99 10.40
CA GLU A 169 3.43 -14.21 11.79
C GLU A 169 4.65 -15.14 11.84
N LEU A 170 5.77 -14.59 12.29
CA LEU A 170 6.98 -15.34 12.61
C LEU A 170 6.82 -15.92 14.02
N LEU A 171 6.96 -17.23 14.16
CA LEU A 171 6.75 -17.92 15.44
C LEU A 171 8.09 -18.33 16.06
N GLY A 172 8.37 -17.88 17.28
CA GLY A 172 9.56 -18.26 18.03
C GLY A 172 9.68 -19.78 18.22
N ASN A 173 8.54 -20.48 18.37
CA ASN A 173 8.47 -21.95 18.42
C ASN A 173 9.07 -22.61 17.18
N GLN A 174 8.91 -21.98 16.00
CA GLN A 174 9.48 -22.45 14.74
C GLN A 174 10.95 -22.05 14.60
N ALA A 175 11.33 -20.87 15.10
CA ALA A 175 12.69 -20.37 15.03
C ALA A 175 13.69 -21.19 15.86
N VAL A 176 13.25 -21.73 17.01
CA VAL A 176 14.09 -22.58 17.87
C VAL A 176 13.97 -24.09 17.55
N ALA A 177 13.14 -24.45 16.57
CA ALA A 177 12.92 -25.84 16.21
C ALA A 177 14.19 -26.46 15.57
N SER A 178 14.51 -27.70 15.94
CA SER A 178 15.66 -28.44 15.39
C SER A 178 15.47 -28.96 13.96
N GLY A 179 14.32 -28.67 13.33
CA GLY A 179 13.93 -29.17 12.01
C GLY A 179 13.65 -28.06 11.01
N SER A 180 12.96 -28.39 9.92
CA SER A 180 12.48 -27.41 8.96
C SER A 180 11.58 -26.39 9.65
N GLN A 181 11.92 -25.12 9.52
CA GLN A 181 11.15 -24.03 10.10
C GLN A 181 9.94 -23.71 9.22
N GLN A 182 8.94 -23.07 9.82
CA GLN A 182 7.73 -22.63 9.15
C GLN A 182 7.38 -21.20 9.53
N VAL A 183 6.72 -20.47 8.63
CA VAL A 183 6.13 -19.15 8.91
C VAL A 183 4.61 -19.25 8.76
N LEU A 184 3.86 -18.49 9.55
CA LEU A 184 2.40 -18.54 9.56
C LEU A 184 1.82 -17.38 8.76
N SER A 185 0.83 -17.66 7.91
CA SER A 185 -0.03 -16.64 7.31
C SER A 185 -1.44 -16.72 7.88
N ASN A 186 -2.13 -15.60 7.99
CA ASN A 186 -3.56 -15.54 8.32
C ASN A 186 -4.22 -14.34 7.60
N PHE A 187 -5.55 -14.29 7.64
CA PHE A 187 -6.31 -13.14 7.15
C PHE A 187 -7.73 -13.14 7.71
N TRP A 188 -8.34 -11.96 7.69
CA TRP A 188 -9.75 -11.73 7.97
C TRP A 188 -10.32 -10.73 6.98
N ASN A 189 -11.51 -11.04 6.48
CA ASN A 189 -12.37 -10.10 5.78
C ASN A 189 -13.64 -10.00 6.60
N GLU A 190 -13.84 -8.86 7.26
CA GLU A 190 -14.99 -8.62 8.13
C GLU A 190 -15.08 -9.60 9.28
N GLY A 191 -13.92 -9.97 9.81
CA GLY A 191 -13.76 -10.96 10.85
C GLY A 191 -14.12 -10.42 12.23
N THR A 192 -14.90 -11.18 13.00
CA THR A 192 -15.12 -10.88 14.42
C THR A 192 -13.87 -11.17 15.24
N PHE A 193 -13.65 -10.44 16.35
CA PHE A 193 -12.48 -10.58 17.23
C PHE A 193 -12.40 -11.91 17.99
N ASP A 194 -13.48 -12.69 18.05
CA ASP A 194 -13.49 -14.04 18.61
C ASP A 194 -13.13 -15.13 17.57
N SER A 195 -12.96 -14.77 16.29
CA SER A 195 -12.56 -15.68 15.23
C SER A 195 -11.04 -15.77 15.09
N ALA A 196 -10.52 -16.99 14.97
CA ALA A 196 -9.10 -17.27 14.80
C ALA A 196 -8.61 -17.12 13.34
N GLY A 197 -9.49 -16.76 12.40
CA GLY A 197 -9.17 -16.67 10.97
C GLY A 197 -8.94 -18.05 10.36
N THR A 198 -8.04 -18.11 9.37
CA THR A 198 -7.60 -19.35 8.70
C THR A 198 -6.07 -19.47 8.72
N PRO A 199 -5.46 -19.68 9.90
CA PRO A 199 -4.01 -19.71 10.04
C PRO A 199 -3.43 -20.94 9.31
N GLN A 200 -2.36 -20.72 8.55
CA GLN A 200 -1.65 -21.78 7.81
C GLN A 200 -0.14 -21.63 7.96
N LEU A 201 0.55 -22.75 8.22
CA LEU A 201 2.01 -22.81 8.33
C LEU A 201 2.63 -23.20 6.99
N HIS A 202 3.67 -22.49 6.60
CA HIS A 202 4.34 -22.61 5.31
C HIS A 202 5.80 -22.95 5.46
N SER A 203 6.31 -23.86 4.63
CA SER A 203 7.73 -24.23 4.60
C SER A 203 8.34 -23.87 3.26
N VAL A 204 9.53 -23.27 3.29
CA VAL A 204 10.39 -23.10 2.10
C VAL A 204 11.75 -23.68 2.43
N SER A 205 12.43 -24.31 1.46
CA SER A 205 13.70 -25.01 1.72
C SER A 205 14.81 -24.12 2.25
N SER A 206 14.75 -22.80 1.97
CA SER A 206 15.69 -21.78 2.44
C SER A 206 15.23 -21.07 3.72
N LEU A 207 14.13 -21.51 4.34
CA LEU A 207 13.56 -20.82 5.49
C LEU A 207 14.41 -21.01 6.75
N ASP A 208 15.00 -19.90 7.22
CA ASP A 208 15.60 -19.76 8.53
C ASP A 208 15.15 -18.41 9.11
N LEU A 209 14.25 -18.46 10.09
CA LEU A 209 13.68 -17.30 10.77
C LEU A 209 14.72 -16.52 11.58
N THR A 210 15.93 -17.06 11.78
CA THR A 210 17.06 -16.35 12.42
C THR A 210 17.99 -15.69 11.41
N GLN A 211 17.75 -15.88 10.11
CA GLN A 211 18.36 -15.14 9.01
C GLN A 211 17.34 -14.21 8.38
N PHE A 212 17.80 -13.16 7.72
CA PHE A 212 16.90 -12.24 7.03
C PHE A 212 16.23 -12.90 5.84
N GLN A 213 14.91 -12.89 5.87
CA GLN A 213 14.05 -13.40 4.81
C GLN A 213 13.16 -12.25 4.29
N ASN A 214 12.72 -12.37 3.05
CA ASN A 214 11.72 -11.47 2.48
C ASN A 214 10.34 -12.10 2.61
N TYR A 215 9.41 -11.41 3.26
CA TYR A 215 8.02 -11.79 3.41
C TYR A 215 7.18 -10.82 2.59
N ARG A 216 6.52 -11.32 1.53
CA ARG A 216 5.69 -10.50 0.65
C ARG A 216 4.25 -10.97 0.65
N VAL A 217 3.33 -10.03 0.59
CA VAL A 217 1.91 -10.25 0.32
C VAL A 217 1.54 -9.44 -0.90
N ASP A 218 1.00 -10.09 -1.94
CA ASP A 218 0.35 -9.41 -3.06
C ASP A 218 -1.16 -9.41 -2.79
N TRP A 219 -1.74 -8.24 -2.54
CA TRP A 219 -3.17 -8.03 -2.26
C TRP A 219 -3.84 -7.32 -3.43
N THR A 220 -4.79 -8.00 -4.05
CA THR A 220 -5.55 -7.55 -5.22
C THR A 220 -7.04 -7.70 -4.95
N PRO A 221 -7.94 -7.09 -5.74
CA PRO A 221 -9.38 -7.29 -5.54
C PRO A 221 -9.84 -8.74 -5.76
N GLN A 222 -9.02 -9.58 -6.41
CA GLN A 222 -9.36 -10.98 -6.70
C GLN A 222 -8.64 -11.99 -5.81
N SER A 223 -7.53 -11.60 -5.18
CA SER A 223 -6.72 -12.55 -4.42
C SER A 223 -5.75 -11.90 -3.44
N ILE A 224 -5.40 -12.67 -2.41
CA ILE A 224 -4.20 -12.48 -1.60
C ILE A 224 -3.22 -13.59 -1.93
N LYS A 225 -1.95 -13.26 -2.16
CA LYS A 225 -0.88 -14.23 -2.38
C LYS A 225 0.29 -13.95 -1.46
N TRP A 226 0.78 -14.99 -0.79
CA TRP A 226 1.88 -14.89 0.18
C TRP A 226 3.13 -15.52 -0.39
N TYR A 227 4.25 -14.82 -0.26
CA TYR A 227 5.56 -15.27 -0.73
C TYR A 227 6.62 -15.18 0.36
N VAL A 228 7.53 -16.14 0.37
CA VAL A 228 8.73 -16.14 1.20
C VAL A 228 9.95 -16.30 0.28
N ASN A 229 10.83 -15.31 0.26
CA ASN A 229 11.98 -15.26 -0.66
C ASN A 229 11.57 -15.56 -2.12
N ASP A 230 10.54 -14.86 -2.59
CA ASP A 230 9.91 -15.02 -3.92
C ASP A 230 9.16 -16.35 -4.17
N ALA A 231 9.23 -17.33 -3.25
CA ALA A 231 8.45 -18.56 -3.37
C ALA A 231 7.01 -18.31 -2.93
N LEU A 232 6.05 -18.46 -3.85
CA LEU A 232 4.62 -18.45 -3.54
C LEU A 232 4.28 -19.63 -2.63
N VAL A 233 3.69 -19.37 -1.47
CA VAL A 233 3.32 -20.41 -0.50
C VAL A 233 1.83 -20.50 -0.20
N ARG A 234 1.06 -19.44 -0.51
CA ARG A 234 -0.40 -19.45 -0.36
C ARG A 234 -1.06 -18.53 -1.37
N THR A 235 -2.22 -18.96 -1.88
CA THR A 235 -3.16 -18.12 -2.63
C THR A 235 -4.53 -18.22 -1.99
N GLN A 236 -5.18 -17.08 -1.75
CA GLN A 236 -6.55 -16.96 -1.27
C GLN A 236 -7.37 -16.17 -2.30
N THR A 237 -8.49 -16.70 -2.75
CA THR A 237 -9.36 -16.05 -3.77
C THR A 237 -10.80 -15.85 -3.31
N THR A 238 -11.16 -16.40 -2.14
CA THR A 238 -12.47 -16.17 -1.50
C THR A 238 -12.29 -15.33 -0.26
N ASP A 239 -13.31 -14.56 0.12
CA ASP A 239 -13.29 -13.72 1.33
C ASP A 239 -12.05 -12.80 1.40
N VAL A 240 -11.72 -12.16 0.28
CA VAL A 240 -10.58 -11.24 0.17
C VAL A 240 -10.92 -9.92 0.87
N PRO A 241 -10.10 -9.45 1.83
CA PRO A 241 -10.29 -8.17 2.53
C PRO A 241 -10.43 -7.01 1.54
N ASP A 242 -11.35 -6.09 1.80
CA ASP A 242 -11.73 -5.03 0.87
C ASP A 242 -11.63 -3.60 1.36
N ASP A 243 -11.42 -3.42 2.65
CA ASP A 243 -11.32 -2.09 3.22
C ASP A 243 -9.84 -1.66 3.40
N PRO A 244 -9.55 -0.34 3.38
CA PRO A 244 -8.19 0.14 3.59
C PRO A 244 -7.61 -0.27 4.95
N MET A 245 -6.33 -0.61 4.97
CA MET A 245 -5.63 -1.07 6.18
C MET A 245 -4.35 -0.29 6.43
N LYS A 246 -3.93 -0.23 7.69
CA LYS A 246 -2.61 0.29 8.06
C LYS A 246 -1.60 -0.85 8.11
N LEU A 247 -0.34 -0.51 7.89
CA LEU A 247 0.77 -1.43 8.02
C LEU A 247 1.23 -1.49 9.47
N HIS A 248 1.35 -2.69 10.02
CA HIS A 248 1.80 -2.95 11.38
C HIS A 248 3.05 -3.83 11.44
N ILE A 249 3.89 -3.55 12.43
CA ILE A 249 5.01 -4.41 12.84
C ILE A 249 5.01 -4.48 14.36
N ASN A 250 4.83 -5.68 14.91
CA ASN A 250 4.85 -5.88 16.35
C ASN A 250 5.72 -7.06 16.78
N PHE A 251 6.07 -7.07 18.06
CA PHE A 251 6.78 -8.16 18.69
C PHE A 251 6.26 -8.40 20.11
N TRP A 252 5.66 -9.57 20.31
CA TRP A 252 4.84 -9.89 21.48
C TRP A 252 4.91 -11.36 21.88
N ALA A 253 4.43 -11.66 23.08
CA ALA A 253 4.25 -13.01 23.61
C ALA A 253 2.73 -13.28 23.79
N PRO A 254 2.19 -14.30 23.09
CA PRO A 254 0.77 -14.63 23.15
C PRO A 254 0.40 -15.41 24.41
N ASP A 255 -0.91 -15.47 24.69
CA ASP A 255 -1.47 -16.42 25.65
C ASP A 255 -1.81 -17.78 25.00
N SER A 256 -2.34 -18.71 25.80
CA SER A 256 -2.63 -20.08 25.37
C SER A 256 -3.74 -20.22 24.31
N SER A 257 -4.50 -19.16 24.02
CA SER A 257 -5.48 -19.15 22.93
C SER A 257 -4.82 -19.28 21.56
N PHE A 258 -3.57 -18.81 21.42
CA PHE A 258 -2.77 -18.98 20.21
C PHE A 258 -1.79 -20.16 20.34
N ALA A 259 -2.34 -21.37 20.23
CA ALA A 259 -1.61 -22.61 20.54
C ALA A 259 -0.35 -22.86 19.67
N GLN A 260 -0.31 -22.37 18.42
CA GLN A 260 0.86 -22.54 17.54
C GLN A 260 2.08 -21.74 18.05
N ALA A 261 1.85 -20.61 18.72
CA ALA A 261 2.87 -19.66 19.12
C ALA A 261 3.18 -19.71 20.63
N PHE A 262 2.19 -20.01 21.46
CA PHE A 262 2.34 -20.07 22.91
C PHE A 262 3.37 -21.12 23.35
N ASP A 263 4.19 -20.76 24.34
CA ASP A 263 5.03 -21.70 25.07
C ASP A 263 4.99 -21.37 26.58
N ASN A 264 4.64 -22.36 27.40
CA ASN A 264 4.50 -22.20 28.84
C ASN A 264 5.84 -22.04 29.57
N SER A 265 6.97 -22.32 28.92
CA SER A 265 8.30 -22.08 29.50
C SER A 265 8.71 -20.61 29.46
N LEU A 266 8.16 -19.83 28.52
CA LEU A 266 8.37 -18.39 28.47
C LEU A 266 7.49 -17.69 29.53
N GLN A 267 8.13 -17.14 30.55
CA GLN A 267 7.45 -16.47 31.68
C GLN A 267 7.97 -15.05 31.88
N PRO A 268 7.10 -14.11 32.30
CA PRO A 268 7.52 -12.79 32.72
C PRO A 268 8.48 -12.85 33.90
N ALA A 269 9.52 -12.03 33.88
CA ALA A 269 10.48 -11.91 34.96
C ALA A 269 9.93 -11.01 36.08
N ILE A 270 10.23 -11.37 37.34
CA ILE A 270 9.80 -10.62 38.52
C ILE A 270 10.69 -9.41 38.76
N THR A 271 11.99 -9.55 38.45
CA THR A 271 12.97 -8.47 38.62
C THR A 271 13.69 -8.18 37.31
N GLU A 272 14.14 -6.93 37.15
CA GLU A 272 14.90 -6.50 35.97
C GLU A 272 16.16 -7.35 35.75
N ALA A 273 16.83 -7.77 36.82
CA ALA A 273 18.03 -8.60 36.76
C ALA A 273 17.78 -10.05 36.29
N GLU A 274 16.55 -10.53 36.38
CA GLU A 274 16.09 -11.82 35.83
C GLU A 274 15.51 -11.65 34.42
N GLY A 275 15.35 -10.41 33.96
CA GLY A 275 14.77 -10.07 32.68
C GLY A 275 15.70 -10.44 31.52
N GLU A 276 15.11 -11.06 30.50
CA GLU A 276 15.73 -11.32 29.21
C GLU A 276 15.13 -10.38 28.18
N THR A 277 15.90 -10.09 27.12
CA THR A 277 15.44 -9.27 26.00
C THR A 277 15.59 -10.05 24.72
N TYR A 278 14.48 -10.23 24.01
CA TYR A 278 14.46 -10.80 22.68
C TYR A 278 14.30 -9.69 21.64
N VAL A 279 14.72 -9.97 20.41
CA VAL A 279 14.72 -8.98 19.33
C VAL A 279 14.20 -9.57 18.03
N LEU A 280 13.22 -8.88 17.44
CA LEU A 280 12.87 -8.97 16.02
C LEU A 280 13.61 -7.83 15.29
N GLN A 281 14.36 -8.16 14.24
CA GLN A 281 15.03 -7.19 13.39
C GLN A 281 14.29 -7.04 12.06
N VAL A 282 14.06 -5.80 11.65
CA VAL A 282 13.49 -5.44 10.35
C VAL A 282 14.47 -4.56 9.60
N ASP A 283 14.87 -4.99 8.41
CA ASP A 283 15.83 -4.28 7.56
C ASP A 283 15.14 -3.27 6.65
N SER A 284 14.01 -3.66 6.08
CA SER A 284 13.24 -2.77 5.22
C SER A 284 11.79 -3.19 5.15
N VAL A 285 10.96 -2.22 4.79
CA VAL A 285 9.57 -2.42 4.45
C VAL A 285 9.18 -1.54 3.28
N ALA A 286 8.40 -2.10 2.36
CA ALA A 286 7.89 -1.37 1.21
C ALA A 286 6.44 -1.77 0.90
N VAL A 287 5.64 -0.78 0.52
CA VAL A 287 4.34 -0.98 -0.11
C VAL A 287 4.41 -0.40 -1.51
N SER A 288 4.12 -1.22 -2.52
CA SER A 288 4.17 -0.82 -3.92
C SER A 288 2.93 -1.27 -4.66
N ARG A 289 2.39 -0.39 -5.52
CA ARG A 289 1.37 -0.78 -6.49
C ARG A 289 2.04 -1.53 -7.63
N PHE A 290 1.46 -2.67 -8.01
CA PHE A 290 2.01 -3.53 -9.06
C PHE A 290 0.90 -3.93 -10.05
N ASN A 291 1.30 -4.31 -11.27
CA ASN A 291 0.41 -4.78 -12.34
C ASN A 291 -0.86 -3.94 -12.51
N THR A 292 -0.77 -2.63 -12.32
CA THR A 292 -1.92 -1.71 -12.35
C THR A 292 -1.50 -0.47 -13.13
N THR A 293 -2.20 -0.19 -14.22
CA THR A 293 -2.11 1.11 -14.89
C THR A 293 -2.94 2.12 -14.10
N VAL A 294 -2.33 3.24 -13.76
CA VAL A 294 -2.95 4.36 -13.05
C VAL A 294 -3.15 5.50 -14.03
N SER A 295 -4.36 6.07 -14.09
CA SER A 295 -4.59 7.27 -14.90
C SER A 295 -3.93 8.51 -14.30
N ASP A 296 -3.89 9.61 -15.05
CA ASP A 296 -3.70 10.94 -14.46
C ASP A 296 -4.82 11.22 -13.43
N ASN A 297 -4.57 12.17 -12.52
CA ASN A 297 -5.59 12.62 -11.57
C ASN A 297 -6.81 13.16 -12.34
N LEU A 298 -7.99 12.62 -12.03
CA LEU A 298 -9.24 12.94 -12.67
C LEU A 298 -9.95 14.13 -12.00
N LEU A 299 -9.50 14.54 -10.81
CA LEU A 299 -10.01 15.74 -10.14
C LEU A 299 -9.42 16.99 -10.80
N THR A 300 -10.26 17.99 -11.02
CA THR A 300 -9.81 19.35 -11.30
C THR A 300 -9.37 20.00 -9.99
N ASP A 301 -8.20 20.64 -10.01
CA ASP A 301 -7.64 21.40 -8.87
C ASP A 301 -7.58 20.59 -7.56
N GLY A 302 -7.02 19.38 -7.64
CA GLY A 302 -6.80 18.54 -6.44
C GLY A 302 -5.86 19.15 -5.40
N SER A 303 -5.00 20.09 -5.82
CA SER A 303 -4.09 20.86 -4.96
C SER A 303 -4.71 22.16 -4.43
N PHE A 304 -5.95 22.48 -4.78
CA PHE A 304 -6.67 23.68 -4.29
C PHE A 304 -6.00 25.04 -4.58
N GLU A 305 -5.25 25.14 -5.68
CA GLU A 305 -4.42 26.31 -6.00
C GLU A 305 -5.09 27.31 -6.95
N THR A 306 -6.11 26.89 -7.69
CA THR A 306 -6.54 27.61 -8.90
C THR A 306 -8.00 28.04 -8.90
N ASP A 307 -8.90 27.26 -8.31
CA ASP A 307 -10.34 27.50 -8.40
C ASP A 307 -11.03 27.57 -7.04
N PHE A 308 -11.95 28.53 -6.89
CA PHE A 308 -12.73 28.67 -5.66
C PHE A 308 -13.90 27.67 -5.65
N PRO A 309 -14.15 26.94 -4.55
CA PRO A 309 -15.22 25.97 -4.51
C PRO A 309 -16.61 26.60 -4.65
N LEU A 310 -17.49 25.99 -5.43
CA LEU A 310 -18.88 26.43 -5.60
C LEU A 310 -19.74 25.90 -4.46
N PRO A 311 -20.51 26.74 -3.74
CA PRO A 311 -21.44 26.22 -2.74
C PRO A 311 -22.48 25.31 -3.39
N ILE A 312 -22.73 24.14 -2.77
CA ILE A 312 -23.53 23.05 -3.36
C ILE A 312 -24.96 23.46 -3.72
N ASP A 313 -25.51 24.45 -3.01
CA ASP A 313 -26.85 25.01 -3.24
C ASP A 313 -27.02 25.65 -4.64
N PHE A 314 -25.92 25.94 -5.33
CA PHE A 314 -25.92 26.48 -6.69
C PHE A 314 -25.63 25.43 -7.77
N ALA A 315 -25.41 24.18 -7.37
CA ALA A 315 -25.02 23.09 -8.24
C ALA A 315 -26.14 22.06 -8.40
N THR A 316 -26.09 21.31 -9.51
CA THR A 316 -26.87 20.07 -9.62
C THR A 316 -26.12 18.92 -8.93
N PRO A 317 -26.80 17.87 -8.45
CA PRO A 317 -26.15 16.73 -7.81
C PRO A 317 -25.08 16.01 -8.67
N THR A 318 -25.15 16.20 -10.00
CA THR A 318 -24.27 15.59 -11.01
C THR A 318 -23.22 16.57 -11.56
N THR A 319 -22.99 17.71 -10.91
CA THR A 319 -22.03 18.72 -11.40
C THR A 319 -20.61 18.18 -11.34
N THR A 320 -19.84 18.36 -12.41
CA THR A 320 -18.44 17.90 -12.58
C THR A 320 -17.49 19.09 -12.73
N ASP A 321 -16.19 18.81 -12.78
CA ASP A 321 -15.12 19.77 -13.14
C ASP A 321 -14.97 20.96 -12.19
N THR A 322 -15.43 20.81 -10.94
CA THR A 322 -15.34 21.83 -9.90
C THR A 322 -15.60 21.23 -8.52
N TRP A 323 -14.90 21.71 -7.51
CA TRP A 323 -15.20 21.39 -6.11
C TRP A 323 -16.50 22.04 -5.68
N LEU A 324 -17.39 21.24 -5.10
CA LEU A 324 -18.61 21.69 -4.44
C LEU A 324 -18.40 21.71 -2.93
N THR A 325 -18.93 22.70 -2.24
CA THR A 325 -18.81 22.84 -0.78
C THR A 325 -20.14 22.89 -0.06
N PHE A 326 -20.15 22.39 1.17
CA PHE A 326 -21.25 22.53 2.10
C PHE A 326 -20.72 22.72 3.53
N GLY A 327 -21.53 23.33 4.38
CA GLY A 327 -21.10 23.69 5.73
C GLY A 327 -20.00 24.76 5.72
N ASN A 328 -19.02 24.61 6.61
CA ASN A 328 -17.94 25.54 6.80
C ASN A 328 -16.67 25.08 6.09
N VAL A 329 -16.39 25.69 4.93
CA VAL A 329 -15.21 25.42 4.11
C VAL A 329 -14.57 26.72 3.63
N PHE A 330 -13.24 26.78 3.68
CA PHE A 330 -12.44 27.91 3.19
C PHE A 330 -11.18 27.40 2.49
N LEU A 331 -10.73 28.12 1.47
CA LEU A 331 -9.35 27.99 1.01
C LEU A 331 -8.48 28.91 1.88
N GLU A 332 -7.48 28.32 2.53
CA GLU A 332 -6.58 29.02 3.45
C GLU A 332 -5.14 28.84 2.97
N ASP A 333 -4.36 29.92 3.01
CA ASP A 333 -2.93 29.89 2.69
C ASP A 333 -2.18 29.19 3.83
N SER A 334 -1.12 28.47 3.49
CA SER A 334 -0.16 27.94 4.45
C SER A 334 0.51 29.06 5.24
N ASP A 335 1.05 28.71 6.41
CA ASP A 335 1.80 29.65 7.24
C ASP A 335 3.31 29.35 7.23
N PRO A 336 4.03 29.68 6.13
CA PRO A 336 5.44 29.32 5.97
C PRO A 336 6.37 29.94 7.01
N ASP A 337 5.92 30.98 7.71
CA ASP A 337 6.68 31.64 8.77
C ASP A 337 6.42 31.04 10.17
N GLY A 338 5.44 30.13 10.31
CA GLY A 338 5.07 29.45 11.57
C GLY A 338 4.64 30.41 12.68
N LEU A 339 3.97 31.51 12.32
CA LEU A 339 3.52 32.56 13.24
C LEU A 339 2.11 32.30 13.79
N ASP A 340 1.28 31.57 13.05
CA ASP A 340 -0.08 31.16 13.39
C ASP A 340 -0.14 29.66 13.59
N VAL A 341 -0.08 29.24 14.85
CA VAL A 341 -0.19 27.84 15.27
C VAL A 341 -1.53 27.18 14.92
N ALA A 342 -2.52 27.96 14.46
CA ALA A 342 -3.81 27.46 14.02
C ALA A 342 -3.85 27.11 12.52
N VAL A 343 -2.73 27.26 11.79
CA VAL A 343 -2.61 26.99 10.35
C VAL A 343 -1.40 26.09 10.11
N PRO A 344 -1.46 25.11 9.19
CA PRO A 344 -0.29 24.31 8.85
C PRO A 344 0.85 25.14 8.25
N ASP A 345 2.09 24.86 8.69
CA ASP A 345 3.28 25.59 8.25
C ASP A 345 3.54 25.50 6.74
N GLN A 346 3.24 24.36 6.10
CA GLN A 346 3.49 24.13 4.68
C GLN A 346 2.37 23.29 4.07
N ALA A 347 1.79 23.78 2.98
CA ALA A 347 0.91 22.97 2.14
C ALA A 347 1.71 21.84 1.45
N PRO A 348 1.19 20.61 1.39
CA PRO A 348 1.78 19.51 0.63
C PRO A 348 2.06 19.83 -0.85
N ASP A 349 1.21 20.61 -1.50
CA ASP A 349 1.44 21.17 -2.84
C ASP A 349 1.06 22.66 -2.85
N GLY A 350 1.80 23.47 -3.61
CA GLY A 350 1.52 24.90 -3.73
C GLY A 350 1.60 25.68 -2.40
N ILE A 351 0.54 26.43 -2.10
CA ILE A 351 0.41 27.31 -0.93
C ILE A 351 -0.97 27.24 -0.27
N TYR A 352 -2.03 26.89 -0.99
CA TYR A 352 -3.40 26.88 -0.50
C TYR A 352 -3.85 25.48 -0.11
N MET A 353 -4.71 25.40 0.91
CA MET A 353 -5.30 24.16 1.38
C MET A 353 -6.79 24.37 1.64
N ALA A 354 -7.57 23.30 1.56
CA ALA A 354 -8.98 23.32 1.91
C ALA A 354 -9.18 23.12 3.42
N LYS A 355 -9.44 24.20 4.15
CA LYS A 355 -9.86 24.17 5.55
C LYS A 355 -11.33 23.79 5.67
N THR A 356 -11.62 22.83 6.54
CA THR A 356 -12.96 22.43 6.95
C THR A 356 -13.05 22.44 8.47
N PHE A 357 -14.22 22.78 9.01
CA PHE A 357 -14.47 22.73 10.45
C PHE A 357 -15.95 22.55 10.75
N GLY A 358 -16.29 22.23 11.99
CA GLY A 358 -17.66 21.86 12.35
C GLY A 358 -18.70 22.95 12.05
N PRO A 359 -19.94 22.58 11.67
CA PRO A 359 -21.02 23.52 11.34
C PRO A 359 -21.58 24.31 12.54
N PHE A 360 -21.34 23.85 13.77
CA PHE A 360 -21.77 24.47 15.04
C PHE A 360 -23.28 24.73 15.14
N ASN A 361 -24.10 23.82 14.62
CA ASN A 361 -25.56 23.96 14.61
C ASN A 361 -26.27 23.28 15.81
N GLY A 362 -25.49 22.76 16.77
CA GLY A 362 -25.99 22.08 17.96
C GLY A 362 -26.50 20.66 17.75
N ARG A 363 -26.19 20.02 16.61
CA ARG A 363 -26.52 18.63 16.28
C ARG A 363 -25.34 17.95 15.56
N PRO A 364 -25.30 16.61 15.53
CA PRO A 364 -24.39 15.87 14.65
C PRO A 364 -24.58 16.29 13.19
N ASP A 365 -23.51 16.79 12.57
CA ASP A 365 -23.51 17.32 11.20
C ASP A 365 -22.07 17.43 10.64
N ALA A 366 -21.92 17.72 9.35
CA ALA A 366 -20.63 17.83 8.66
C ALA A 366 -20.42 19.15 7.92
N SER A 367 -19.15 19.44 7.68
CA SER A 367 -18.70 20.34 6.62
C SER A 367 -17.81 19.57 5.66
N GLY A 368 -17.76 19.98 4.39
CA GLY A 368 -16.92 19.26 3.45
C GLY A 368 -16.92 19.76 2.01
N LEU A 369 -16.05 19.13 1.25
CA LEU A 369 -15.88 19.31 -0.19
C LEU A 369 -16.23 18.03 -0.92
N LEU A 370 -16.78 18.14 -2.12
CA LEU A 370 -16.96 17.00 -3.00
C LEU A 370 -16.77 17.35 -4.47
N GLN A 371 -16.33 16.38 -5.26
CA GLN A 371 -16.19 16.53 -6.70
C GLN A 371 -16.63 15.25 -7.40
N ASN A 372 -17.47 15.39 -8.43
CA ASN A 372 -17.90 14.27 -9.26
C ASN A 372 -17.05 14.17 -10.53
N VAL A 373 -16.74 12.94 -10.92
CA VAL A 373 -16.08 12.60 -12.18
C VAL A 373 -16.96 11.59 -12.92
N PRO A 374 -17.13 11.69 -14.25
CA PRO A 374 -17.84 10.69 -15.04
C PRO A 374 -17.26 9.29 -14.84
N ALA A 375 -18.13 8.31 -14.60
CA ALA A 375 -17.74 6.92 -14.37
C ALA A 375 -18.73 5.95 -15.02
N SER A 376 -18.28 4.71 -15.20
CA SER A 376 -19.06 3.60 -15.75
C SER A 376 -18.99 2.39 -14.81
N PRO A 377 -20.02 1.53 -14.79
CA PRO A 377 -19.99 0.31 -13.99
C PRO A 377 -18.77 -0.56 -14.31
N GLY A 378 -18.21 -1.18 -13.27
CA GLY A 378 -17.05 -2.07 -13.37
C GLY A 378 -15.69 -1.38 -13.42
N GLN A 379 -15.64 -0.04 -13.49
CA GLN A 379 -14.40 0.70 -13.32
C GLN A 379 -13.95 0.71 -11.86
N GLU A 380 -12.67 0.55 -11.61
CA GLU A 380 -12.09 0.65 -10.27
C GLU A 380 -11.42 2.01 -10.09
N PHE A 381 -11.68 2.65 -8.96
CA PHE A 381 -11.11 3.94 -8.63
C PHE A 381 -10.40 3.87 -7.28
N GLU A 382 -9.37 4.70 -7.14
CA GLU A 382 -8.78 5.02 -5.85
C GLU A 382 -8.77 6.53 -5.67
N ALA A 383 -9.22 6.97 -4.50
CA ALA A 383 -9.15 8.34 -4.06
C ALA A 383 -8.10 8.46 -2.95
N SER A 384 -7.33 9.54 -2.97
CA SER A 384 -6.37 9.88 -1.93
C SER A 384 -6.48 11.34 -1.53
N VAL A 385 -6.06 11.67 -0.31
CA VAL A 385 -5.90 13.04 0.16
C VAL A 385 -4.85 13.09 1.27
N LYS A 386 -4.15 14.22 1.40
CA LYS A 386 -3.37 14.53 2.59
C LYS A 386 -4.18 15.42 3.52
N VAL A 387 -4.15 15.12 4.81
CA VAL A 387 -4.87 15.89 5.81
C VAL A 387 -4.03 16.18 7.04
N ALA A 388 -4.16 17.39 7.57
CA ALA A 388 -3.54 17.82 8.82
C ALA A 388 -4.56 18.50 9.73
N THR A 389 -4.23 18.53 11.02
CA THR A 389 -4.88 19.39 12.01
C THR A 389 -3.78 20.06 12.85
N PRO A 390 -3.68 21.40 12.86
CA PRO A 390 -2.70 22.12 13.67
C PRO A 390 -3.02 22.02 15.16
N SER A 391 -2.02 21.95 16.01
CA SER A 391 -2.19 21.89 17.47
C SER A 391 -2.89 23.14 18.04
N GLY A 392 -2.84 24.28 17.34
CA GLY A 392 -3.58 25.50 17.69
C GLY A 392 -5.09 25.47 17.38
N ASP A 393 -5.55 24.55 16.53
CA ASP A 393 -6.96 24.37 16.12
C ASP A 393 -7.30 22.87 15.92
N SER A 394 -6.76 22.06 16.83
CA SER A 394 -6.86 20.60 16.81
C SER A 394 -8.31 20.12 16.80
N ILE A 395 -8.59 19.00 16.15
CA ILE A 395 -9.88 18.30 16.23
C ILE A 395 -10.19 17.98 17.70
N LEU A 396 -11.02 18.82 18.33
CA LEU A 396 -11.30 18.69 19.76
C LEU A 396 -12.42 17.70 20.01
N GLY A 397 -12.23 16.94 21.09
CA GLY A 397 -13.30 16.20 21.73
C GLY A 397 -13.41 14.77 21.25
N SER A 398 -13.94 13.92 22.12
CA SER A 398 -13.97 12.47 21.98
C SER A 398 -14.89 11.94 20.88
N GLU A 399 -15.28 12.74 19.89
CA GLU A 399 -16.28 12.35 18.88
C GLU A 399 -16.15 13.08 17.54
N ASN A 400 -15.28 14.10 17.41
CA ASN A 400 -15.04 14.76 16.11
C ASN A 400 -13.95 14.02 15.34
N TYR A 401 -14.05 13.93 14.02
CA TYR A 401 -13.02 13.33 13.16
C TYR A 401 -13.14 13.84 11.73
N ASN A 402 -12.13 13.53 10.91
CA ASN A 402 -12.18 13.77 9.46
C ASN A 402 -12.07 12.46 8.68
N THR A 403 -12.52 12.46 7.43
CA THR A 403 -12.39 11.29 6.56
C THR A 403 -12.46 11.67 5.08
N ILE A 404 -12.05 10.73 4.21
CA ILE A 404 -12.23 10.77 2.76
C ILE A 404 -13.22 9.67 2.37
N ALA A 405 -14.19 9.96 1.52
CA ALA A 405 -15.14 8.96 1.01
C ALA A 405 -15.13 8.89 -0.52
N LEU A 406 -15.29 7.67 -1.05
CA LEU A 406 -15.54 7.41 -2.46
C LEU A 406 -16.96 6.88 -2.64
N SER A 407 -17.82 7.64 -3.33
CA SER A 407 -19.20 7.27 -3.61
C SER A 407 -19.45 7.11 -5.11
N PHE A 408 -20.42 6.27 -5.48
CA PHE A 408 -20.87 6.12 -6.87
C PHE A 408 -22.32 6.55 -7.00
N LEU A 409 -22.61 7.30 -8.06
CA LEU A 409 -23.92 7.91 -8.28
C LEU A 409 -24.51 7.47 -9.62
N ASP A 410 -25.83 7.38 -9.66
CA ASP A 410 -26.57 7.20 -10.91
C ASP A 410 -26.64 8.50 -11.74
N ALA A 411 -27.24 8.42 -12.93
CA ALA A 411 -27.38 9.56 -13.84
C ALA A 411 -28.27 10.70 -13.29
N ASN A 412 -29.03 10.46 -12.23
CA ASN A 412 -29.85 11.47 -11.55
C ASN A 412 -29.15 12.07 -10.32
N GLY A 413 -27.96 11.56 -9.97
CA GLY A 413 -27.22 11.97 -8.79
C GLY A 413 -27.67 11.29 -7.49
N ASN A 414 -28.35 10.15 -7.57
CA ASN A 414 -28.62 9.33 -6.39
C ASN A 414 -27.38 8.49 -6.07
N VAL A 415 -27.00 8.40 -4.80
CA VAL A 415 -25.90 7.53 -4.35
C VAL A 415 -26.33 6.06 -4.45
N LEU A 416 -25.55 5.26 -5.18
CA LEU A 416 -25.74 3.83 -5.40
C LEU A 416 -24.95 3.00 -4.39
N ARG A 417 -23.72 3.43 -4.12
CA ARG A 417 -22.81 2.82 -3.15
C ARG A 417 -21.92 3.91 -2.59
N GLU A 418 -21.61 3.79 -1.31
CA GLU A 418 -20.59 4.58 -0.65
C GLU A 418 -19.58 3.61 -0.08
N ALA A 419 -18.30 3.87 -0.31
CA ALA A 419 -17.23 3.07 0.26
C ALA A 419 -17.05 3.34 1.77
N ILE A 420 -17.62 4.43 2.30
CA ILE A 420 -17.62 4.83 3.72
C ILE A 420 -19.04 5.30 4.12
N GLY A 421 -19.36 5.37 5.42
CA GLY A 421 -20.71 5.69 5.93
C GLY A 421 -21.31 7.00 5.39
N SER A 422 -22.63 7.00 5.19
CA SER A 422 -23.37 8.08 4.53
C SER A 422 -23.62 9.32 5.38
N PRO A 423 -23.51 10.54 4.81
CA PRO A 423 -23.85 11.78 5.50
C PRO A 423 -25.35 11.96 5.77
N ASP A 424 -26.25 11.11 5.30
CA ASP A 424 -27.65 11.11 5.75
C ASP A 424 -27.85 10.28 7.04
N ASN A 425 -26.79 9.64 7.54
CA ASN A 425 -26.74 8.85 8.76
C ASN A 425 -25.62 9.35 9.70
N MET A 426 -25.53 10.68 9.88
CA MET A 426 -24.48 11.39 10.65
C MET A 426 -24.49 11.16 12.17
N VAL A 427 -25.48 10.42 12.68
CA VAL A 427 -25.28 9.67 13.92
C VAL A 427 -25.09 8.27 13.44
N ASP A 428 -23.83 7.87 13.29
CA ASP A 428 -23.61 6.49 12.98
C ASP A 428 -24.06 5.69 14.20
N THR A 429 -25.19 5.03 14.08
CA THR A 429 -25.49 3.96 15.01
C THR A 429 -24.44 2.86 14.86
N ASN A 430 -23.51 2.86 13.90
CA ASN A 430 -22.75 1.71 13.41
C ASN A 430 -21.22 1.75 13.59
N GLY A 431 -20.63 2.75 14.24
CA GLY A 431 -19.17 2.76 14.50
C GLY A 431 -18.26 2.50 13.28
N ASN A 432 -18.65 2.89 12.06
CA ASN A 432 -17.90 2.69 10.81
C ASN A 432 -17.13 3.94 10.37
N ASP A 433 -16.32 4.48 11.28
CA ASP A 433 -15.43 5.58 10.93
C ASP A 433 -14.10 5.00 10.50
N PHE A 434 -13.63 5.35 9.31
CA PHE A 434 -12.21 5.32 8.99
C PHE A 434 -11.66 6.75 9.13
N PRO A 435 -11.42 7.22 10.36
CA PRO A 435 -10.93 8.56 10.58
C PRO A 435 -9.47 8.63 10.13
N LEU A 436 -9.13 9.63 9.33
CA LEU A 436 -7.72 9.90 9.05
C LEU A 436 -7.07 10.55 10.28
N LEU A 437 -7.77 11.50 10.88
CA LEU A 437 -7.49 12.12 12.17
C LEU A 437 -8.76 12.05 13.04
N ASP A 438 -8.59 11.55 14.26
CA ASP A 438 -9.69 11.24 15.18
C ASP A 438 -9.50 11.95 16.52
N GLY A 439 -10.41 12.84 16.90
CA GLY A 439 -10.39 13.55 18.19
C GLY A 439 -10.66 12.63 19.39
N ARG A 440 -11.10 11.38 19.17
CA ARG A 440 -11.11 10.31 20.19
C ARG A 440 -9.71 9.90 20.60
N ASP A 441 -8.72 10.09 19.72
CA ASP A 441 -7.34 9.74 19.99
C ASP A 441 -6.73 10.78 20.94
N PRO A 442 -6.41 10.43 22.20
CA PRO A 442 -5.70 11.36 23.09
C PRO A 442 -4.30 11.74 22.57
N HIS A 443 -3.79 11.00 21.57
CA HIS A 443 -2.51 11.19 20.91
C HIS A 443 -2.67 11.42 19.41
N MET A 444 -3.82 11.94 18.96
CA MET A 444 -4.07 12.27 17.57
C MET A 444 -2.87 13.02 16.96
N MET A 445 -2.51 12.67 15.73
CA MET A 445 -1.45 13.36 15.02
C MET A 445 -1.84 14.81 14.75
N GLU A 446 -1.07 15.73 15.31
CA GLU A 446 -1.18 17.17 15.09
C GLU A 446 0.07 17.67 14.34
N ASP A 447 -0.07 18.81 13.65
CA ASP A 447 1.03 19.51 12.97
C ASP A 447 1.76 18.67 11.90
N LEU A 448 1.09 17.66 11.34
CA LEU A 448 1.62 16.76 10.33
C LEU A 448 0.54 16.38 9.33
N PHE A 449 0.89 16.38 8.03
CA PHE A 449 0.05 15.82 6.99
C PHE A 449 0.14 14.29 6.95
N VAL A 450 -1.02 13.66 6.97
CA VAL A 450 -1.20 12.22 6.87
C VAL A 450 -1.96 11.90 5.60
N GLU A 451 -1.48 10.93 4.83
CA GLU A 451 -2.16 10.49 3.60
C GLU A 451 -3.22 9.42 3.90
N GLY A 452 -4.42 9.64 3.41
CA GLY A 452 -5.52 8.69 3.41
C GLY A 452 -5.83 8.20 2.00
N THR A 453 -6.18 6.93 1.87
CA THR A 453 -6.59 6.30 0.60
C THR A 453 -7.86 5.47 0.79
N VAL A 454 -8.73 5.46 -0.23
CA VAL A 454 -9.91 4.60 -0.31
C VAL A 454 -10.08 4.14 -1.75
N SER A 455 -10.42 2.87 -1.97
CA SER A 455 -10.63 2.34 -3.32
C SER A 455 -11.93 1.56 -3.41
N ALA A 456 -12.59 1.61 -4.57
CA ALA A 456 -13.79 0.82 -4.80
C ALA A 456 -14.06 0.59 -6.29
N ILE A 457 -14.81 -0.47 -6.59
CA ILE A 457 -15.30 -0.79 -7.92
C ILE A 457 -16.72 -0.23 -8.10
N ALA A 458 -16.92 0.52 -9.19
CA ALA A 458 -18.19 1.13 -9.54
C ALA A 458 -19.29 0.06 -9.74
N PRO A 459 -20.41 0.10 -8.99
CA PRO A 459 -21.51 -0.85 -9.15
C PRO A 459 -22.30 -0.62 -10.45
N GLU A 460 -23.21 -1.54 -10.77
CA GLU A 460 -24.19 -1.37 -11.86
C GLU A 460 -25.01 -0.08 -11.67
N GLY A 461 -25.27 0.62 -12.78
CA GLY A 461 -26.02 1.87 -12.78
C GLY A 461 -25.18 3.14 -12.55
N THR A 462 -23.89 3.00 -12.22
CA THR A 462 -22.97 4.12 -12.02
C THR A 462 -22.89 5.01 -13.27
N ALA A 463 -22.99 6.32 -13.07
CA ALA A 463 -22.71 7.37 -14.03
C ALA A 463 -21.61 8.32 -13.55
N PHE A 464 -21.39 8.41 -12.23
CA PHE A 464 -20.36 9.26 -11.63
C PHE A 464 -19.68 8.56 -10.45
N ALA A 465 -18.38 8.80 -10.30
CA ALA A 465 -17.64 8.60 -9.07
C ALA A 465 -17.52 9.96 -8.36
N ARG A 466 -17.59 9.97 -7.03
CA ARG A 466 -17.50 11.16 -6.19
C ARG A 466 -16.45 10.97 -5.13
N VAL A 467 -15.49 11.89 -5.06
CA VAL A 467 -14.65 12.05 -3.87
C VAL A 467 -15.32 13.06 -2.95
N SER A 468 -15.40 12.73 -1.66
CA SER A 468 -15.87 13.63 -0.62
C SER A 468 -14.84 13.72 0.50
N LEU A 469 -14.59 14.94 0.99
CA LEU A 469 -13.67 15.25 2.08
C LEU A 469 -14.49 15.84 3.22
N PHE A 470 -14.50 15.19 4.38
CA PHE A 470 -15.41 15.51 5.47
C PHE A 470 -14.68 15.92 6.74
N PHE A 471 -15.21 16.94 7.41
CA PHE A 471 -15.08 17.14 8.84
C PHE A 471 -16.42 16.80 9.50
N ILE A 472 -16.42 15.83 10.41
CA ILE A 472 -17.60 15.36 11.12
C ILE A 472 -17.62 15.97 12.53
N GLN A 473 -18.69 16.67 12.88
CA GLN A 473 -18.90 17.27 14.19
C GLN A 473 -20.12 16.67 14.87
N LEU A 474 -19.91 15.84 15.89
CA LEU A 474 -21.02 15.14 16.57
C LEU A 474 -21.61 15.97 17.72
N ASN A 475 -20.76 16.58 18.55
CA ASN A 475 -21.19 17.25 19.80
C ASN A 475 -20.89 18.76 19.85
N ASN A 476 -20.88 19.42 18.69
CA ASN A 476 -20.63 20.88 18.60
C ASN A 476 -19.27 21.29 19.20
N GLN A 477 -18.30 20.37 19.25
CA GLN A 477 -16.93 20.59 19.73
C GLN A 477 -16.06 21.23 18.64
N GLY A 478 -15.04 21.98 19.06
CA GLY A 478 -14.19 22.74 18.14
C GLY A 478 -13.20 21.89 17.33
N GLY A 479 -12.38 22.56 16.54
CA GLY A 479 -11.33 21.96 15.72
C GLY A 479 -11.59 22.03 14.23
N ALA A 480 -10.53 21.82 13.47
CA ALA A 480 -10.53 21.93 12.03
C ALA A 480 -9.58 20.92 11.36
N ALA A 481 -9.81 20.68 10.08
CA ALA A 481 -8.97 19.83 9.23
C ALA A 481 -8.63 20.56 7.92
N TRP A 482 -7.37 20.44 7.50
CA TRP A 482 -6.84 21.01 6.27
C TRP A 482 -6.55 19.87 5.31
N PHE A 483 -7.24 19.86 4.18
CA PHE A 483 -7.04 18.90 3.11
C PHE A 483 -6.21 19.51 1.99
N ASP A 484 -5.32 18.70 1.42
CA ASP A 484 -4.54 19.05 0.23
C ASP A 484 -4.18 17.79 -0.58
N ASP A 485 -3.69 17.99 -1.80
CA ASP A 485 -3.19 16.95 -2.70
C ASP A 485 -4.22 15.83 -2.91
N ALA A 486 -5.47 16.24 -3.12
CA ALA A 486 -6.58 15.33 -3.37
C ALA A 486 -6.47 14.72 -4.77
N SER A 487 -6.65 13.40 -4.85
CA SER A 487 -6.58 12.66 -6.10
C SER A 487 -7.75 11.70 -6.25
N LEU A 488 -8.19 11.51 -7.50
CA LEU A 488 -9.03 10.40 -7.93
C LEU A 488 -8.42 9.82 -9.19
N VAL A 489 -8.01 8.57 -9.14
CA VAL A 489 -7.41 7.87 -10.29
C VAL A 489 -8.26 6.68 -10.70
N LEU A 490 -8.32 6.44 -12.01
CA LEU A 490 -8.83 5.19 -12.55
C LEU A 490 -7.71 4.15 -12.45
N LEU A 491 -8.03 3.02 -11.83
CA LEU A 491 -7.17 1.86 -11.76
C LEU A 491 -7.63 0.86 -12.80
N SER A 492 -6.72 0.51 -13.70
CA SER A 492 -6.92 -0.58 -14.64
C SER A 492 -5.89 -1.65 -14.27
N PRO A 493 -6.30 -2.73 -13.58
CA PRO A 493 -5.43 -3.89 -13.41
C PRO A 493 -4.93 -4.24 -14.81
N GLU A 494 -3.62 -4.24 -15.01
CA GLU A 494 -3.08 -4.88 -16.18
C GLU A 494 -3.61 -6.31 -16.10
N THR A 495 -4.38 -6.73 -17.10
CA THR A 495 -4.76 -8.13 -17.17
C THR A 495 -3.46 -8.90 -17.15
N VAL A 496 -3.13 -9.49 -16.00
CA VAL A 496 -2.10 -10.51 -15.91
C VAL A 496 -2.67 -11.60 -16.77
N THR A 497 -2.32 -11.57 -18.04
CA THR A 497 -2.60 -12.66 -18.95
C THR A 497 -1.78 -13.80 -18.39
N SER A 498 -2.29 -14.56 -17.42
CA SER A 498 -1.61 -15.77 -16.99
C SER A 498 -1.70 -16.71 -18.17
N LEU A 499 -0.57 -17.18 -18.68
CA LEU A 499 -0.62 -18.23 -19.67
C LEU A 499 -1.17 -19.48 -18.99
N LEU A 500 -2.12 -20.15 -19.63
CA LEU A 500 -2.58 -21.44 -19.14
C LEU A 500 -1.37 -22.37 -19.03
N GLY A 501 -1.13 -22.96 -17.86
CA GLY A 501 0.04 -23.79 -17.60
C GLY A 501 1.28 -23.08 -17.05
N ASP A 502 1.26 -21.75 -16.90
CA ASP A 502 2.28 -20.97 -16.17
C ASP A 502 1.96 -21.04 -14.67
N TYR A 503 2.39 -22.13 -14.04
CA TYR A 503 2.06 -22.46 -12.65
C TYR A 503 2.95 -21.73 -11.64
N ASN A 504 4.09 -21.18 -12.07
CA ASN A 504 4.90 -20.30 -11.22
C ASN A 504 4.59 -18.81 -11.41
N GLY A 505 3.80 -18.45 -12.44
CA GLY A 505 3.38 -17.08 -12.72
C GLY A 505 4.48 -16.17 -13.25
N ASN A 506 5.56 -16.72 -13.83
CA ASN A 506 6.70 -15.95 -14.32
C ASN A 506 6.48 -15.36 -15.74
N GLY A 507 5.32 -15.62 -16.35
CA GLY A 507 4.96 -15.15 -17.68
C GLY A 507 5.42 -16.06 -18.82
N VAL A 508 5.96 -17.24 -18.53
CA VAL A 508 6.43 -18.24 -19.49
C VAL A 508 6.01 -19.63 -19.04
N VAL A 509 5.43 -20.42 -19.95
CA VAL A 509 5.10 -21.83 -19.68
C VAL A 509 6.32 -22.69 -20.04
N ASP A 510 7.11 -23.09 -19.06
CA ASP A 510 8.34 -23.85 -19.26
C ASP A 510 8.50 -25.06 -18.32
N ALA A 511 9.72 -25.58 -18.21
CA ALA A 511 10.00 -26.78 -17.42
C ALA A 511 9.89 -26.53 -15.90
N ALA A 512 9.98 -25.28 -15.44
CA ALA A 512 9.80 -24.93 -14.03
C ALA A 512 8.35 -25.15 -13.58
N ASP A 513 7.37 -24.84 -14.44
CA ASP A 513 5.94 -25.09 -14.17
C ASP A 513 5.61 -26.58 -14.06
N TYR A 514 6.28 -27.39 -14.89
CA TYR A 514 6.14 -28.85 -14.81
C TYR A 514 6.53 -29.39 -13.43
N THR A 515 7.58 -28.84 -12.81
CA THR A 515 7.99 -29.23 -11.46
C THR A 515 6.91 -28.92 -10.44
N ILE A 516 6.25 -27.77 -10.54
CA ILE A 516 5.13 -27.41 -9.65
C ILE A 516 3.98 -28.40 -9.81
N TRP A 517 3.52 -28.66 -11.04
CA TRP A 517 2.47 -29.66 -11.28
C TRP A 517 2.85 -31.05 -10.77
N LYS A 518 4.09 -31.47 -11.02
CA LYS A 518 4.55 -32.80 -10.64
C LYS A 518 4.63 -32.99 -9.13
N ASP A 519 5.14 -31.98 -8.42
CA ASP A 519 5.34 -32.04 -6.97
C ASP A 519 4.01 -31.91 -6.21
N SER A 520 2.99 -31.31 -6.85
CA SER A 520 1.64 -31.13 -6.31
C SER A 520 0.60 -32.10 -6.88
N PHE A 521 0.99 -33.09 -7.69
CA PHE A 521 0.07 -34.04 -8.33
C PHE A 521 -0.79 -34.81 -7.32
N GLY A 522 -2.11 -34.74 -7.49
CA GLY A 522 -3.12 -35.33 -6.62
C GLY A 522 -3.51 -34.46 -5.43
N SER A 523 -2.93 -33.26 -5.30
CA SER A 523 -3.29 -32.32 -4.24
C SER A 523 -4.71 -31.78 -4.46
N THR A 524 -5.47 -31.69 -3.36
CA THR A 524 -6.76 -30.99 -3.26
C THR A 524 -6.70 -29.85 -2.25
N ALA A 525 -5.49 -29.48 -1.80
CA ALA A 525 -5.26 -28.53 -0.72
C ALA A 525 -4.35 -27.39 -1.19
N ASP A 526 -3.21 -27.72 -1.77
CA ASP A 526 -2.38 -26.80 -2.55
C ASP A 526 -2.77 -26.93 -4.03
N LEU A 527 -3.39 -25.88 -4.57
CA LEU A 527 -3.96 -25.84 -5.91
C LEU A 527 -3.13 -24.96 -6.88
N ALA A 528 -1.85 -24.72 -6.58
CA ALA A 528 -0.97 -23.88 -7.40
C ALA A 528 -0.88 -24.31 -8.87
N ALA A 529 -1.08 -25.60 -9.17
CA ALA A 529 -1.12 -26.14 -10.54
C ALA A 529 -2.49 -26.69 -10.96
N ASP A 530 -3.60 -26.24 -10.36
CA ASP A 530 -4.96 -26.56 -10.83
C ASP A 530 -5.33 -25.64 -12.02
N GLY A 531 -4.76 -25.94 -13.18
CA GLY A 531 -4.94 -25.17 -14.40
C GLY A 531 -6.37 -25.19 -14.96
N ASN A 532 -7.19 -26.18 -14.58
CA ASN A 532 -8.57 -26.29 -15.04
C ASN A 532 -9.62 -25.84 -14.00
N GLY A 533 -9.20 -25.59 -12.75
CA GLY A 533 -10.02 -25.04 -11.68
C GLY A 533 -11.05 -26.02 -11.12
N ASN A 534 -10.79 -27.33 -11.17
CA ASN A 534 -11.72 -28.35 -10.68
C ASN A 534 -11.51 -28.72 -9.20
N GLY A 535 -10.55 -28.09 -8.52
CA GLY A 535 -10.21 -28.33 -7.12
C GLY A 535 -9.31 -29.54 -6.90
N VAL A 536 -8.69 -30.11 -7.95
CA VAL A 536 -7.70 -31.19 -7.83
C VAL A 536 -6.64 -31.08 -8.91
N ILE A 537 -5.37 -31.14 -8.51
CA ILE A 537 -4.25 -31.17 -9.47
C ILE A 537 -4.12 -32.56 -10.05
N ASP A 538 -4.47 -32.75 -11.32
CA ASP A 538 -4.48 -34.06 -11.97
C ASP A 538 -3.89 -34.05 -13.40
N ALA A 539 -4.20 -35.08 -14.17
CA ALA A 539 -3.69 -35.23 -15.54
C ALA A 539 -4.29 -34.21 -16.53
N ALA A 540 -5.44 -33.60 -16.22
CA ALA A 540 -6.01 -32.53 -17.02
C ALA A 540 -5.12 -31.27 -16.93
N ASP A 541 -4.59 -30.96 -15.76
CA ASP A 541 -3.68 -29.82 -15.56
C ASP A 541 -2.32 -30.03 -16.22
N TYR A 542 -1.83 -31.26 -16.23
CA TYR A 542 -0.68 -31.62 -17.05
C TYR A 542 -0.91 -31.32 -18.54
N THR A 543 -2.11 -31.63 -19.02
CA THR A 543 -2.48 -31.43 -20.42
C THR A 543 -2.50 -29.93 -20.73
N ILE A 544 -3.00 -29.12 -19.80
CA ILE A 544 -2.97 -27.65 -19.91
C ILE A 544 -1.53 -27.14 -20.01
N TRP A 545 -0.64 -27.52 -19.10
CA TRP A 545 0.78 -27.15 -19.18
C TRP A 545 1.41 -27.58 -20.51
N LYS A 546 1.20 -28.84 -20.90
CA LYS A 546 1.79 -29.41 -22.11
C LYS A 546 1.31 -28.71 -23.38
N ASP A 547 0.02 -28.39 -23.45
CA ASP A 547 -0.58 -27.75 -24.62
C ASP A 547 -0.12 -26.29 -24.79
N ASN A 548 0.32 -25.67 -23.71
CA ASN A 548 0.81 -24.30 -23.70
C ASN A 548 2.34 -24.19 -23.56
N PHE A 549 3.07 -25.30 -23.46
CA PHE A 549 4.53 -25.30 -23.28
C PHE A 549 5.25 -24.48 -24.36
N GLY A 550 6.10 -23.56 -23.91
CA GLY A 550 6.81 -22.60 -24.76
C GLY A 550 6.01 -21.33 -25.08
N SER A 551 4.78 -21.19 -24.57
CA SER A 551 4.07 -19.91 -24.59
C SER A 551 4.77 -18.93 -23.66
N SER A 552 4.86 -17.67 -24.08
CA SER A 552 5.42 -16.58 -23.28
C SER A 552 4.60 -15.33 -23.54
N LEU A 553 4.35 -14.55 -22.49
CA LEU A 553 3.75 -13.24 -22.65
C LEU A 553 4.69 -12.38 -23.47
N SER A 554 4.17 -11.80 -24.55
CA SER A 554 4.98 -10.98 -25.45
C SER A 554 5.25 -9.61 -24.80
N GLY A 555 6.18 -9.57 -23.86
CA GLY A 555 6.80 -8.35 -23.36
C GLY A 555 7.92 -7.93 -24.31
N SER A 556 7.61 -7.04 -25.25
CA SER A 556 8.54 -6.39 -26.19
C SER A 556 9.39 -7.32 -27.05
N ALA A 557 9.39 -7.08 -28.37
CA ALA A 557 10.52 -7.50 -29.18
C ALA A 557 11.78 -6.97 -28.52
N VAL A 558 12.65 -7.86 -28.04
CA VAL A 558 14.06 -7.51 -27.83
C VAL A 558 14.47 -6.96 -29.19
N ALA A 559 14.61 -5.64 -29.29
CA ALA A 559 15.22 -5.04 -30.45
C ALA A 559 16.53 -5.80 -30.62
N SER A 560 16.64 -6.56 -31.70
CA SER A 560 17.90 -7.20 -32.06
C SER A 560 18.93 -6.09 -31.96
N VAL A 561 19.80 -6.18 -30.94
CA VAL A 561 20.89 -5.24 -30.75
C VAL A 561 21.56 -5.15 -32.11
N PRO A 562 21.52 -4.01 -32.82
CA PRO A 562 22.29 -3.87 -34.03
C PRO A 562 23.71 -4.17 -33.61
N GLU A 563 24.30 -5.23 -34.18
CA GLU A 563 25.66 -5.62 -33.82
C GLU A 563 26.53 -4.37 -33.81
N PRO A 564 27.37 -4.17 -32.77
CA PRO A 564 28.25 -3.01 -32.73
C PRO A 564 29.00 -2.95 -34.05
N ALA A 565 29.21 -1.74 -34.55
CA ALA A 565 29.80 -1.36 -35.83
C ALA A 565 31.24 -1.91 -36.09
N THR A 566 31.53 -3.17 -35.81
CA THR A 566 32.78 -3.87 -36.14
C THR A 566 32.93 -4.05 -37.65
N CYS A 567 31.83 -4.15 -38.41
CA CYS A 567 31.90 -4.09 -39.87
C CYS A 567 32.27 -2.69 -40.40
N THR A 568 31.89 -1.62 -39.70
CA THR A 568 32.23 -0.24 -40.07
C THR A 568 33.68 0.13 -39.68
N LEU A 569 34.20 -0.42 -38.58
CA LEU A 569 35.63 -0.36 -38.23
C LEU A 569 36.50 -1.24 -39.14
N GLY A 570 35.99 -2.38 -39.61
CA GLY A 570 36.67 -3.24 -40.59
C GLY A 570 36.81 -2.58 -41.98
N LEU A 571 35.80 -1.84 -42.43
CA LEU A 571 35.86 -1.11 -43.71
C LEU A 571 36.76 0.13 -43.66
N LEU A 572 36.88 0.81 -42.51
CA LEU A 572 37.81 1.95 -42.35
C LEU A 572 39.29 1.52 -42.27
N LEU A 573 39.57 0.32 -41.75
CA LEU A 573 40.92 -0.27 -41.76
C LEU A 573 41.37 -0.73 -43.16
N LEU A 574 40.44 -1.22 -44.00
CA LEU A 574 40.73 -1.63 -45.38
C LEU A 574 40.93 -0.44 -46.34
N VAL A 575 40.25 0.70 -46.13
CA VAL A 575 40.48 1.93 -46.92
C VAL A 575 41.81 2.61 -46.54
N GLY A 576 42.21 2.56 -45.26
CA GLY A 576 43.50 3.08 -44.79
C GLY A 576 44.73 2.35 -45.36
N LEU A 577 44.63 1.04 -45.58
CA LEU A 577 45.71 0.21 -46.15
C LEU A 577 45.87 0.36 -47.67
N VAL A 578 44.84 0.83 -48.39
CA VAL A 578 44.92 1.09 -49.84
C VAL A 578 45.53 2.47 -50.13
N ILE A 579 45.34 3.47 -49.26
CA ILE A 579 45.87 4.84 -49.45
C ILE A 579 47.38 4.95 -49.14
N GLN A 580 47.96 4.03 -48.35
CA GLN A 580 49.41 4.02 -48.07
C GLN A 580 50.27 3.37 -49.18
N ARG A 581 49.69 2.76 -50.23
CA ARG A 581 50.46 2.10 -51.31
C ARG A 581 50.66 2.94 -52.58
N SER A 582 50.21 4.19 -52.61
CA SER A 582 50.43 5.10 -53.74
C SER A 582 51.27 6.32 -53.33
N ARG A 583 52.54 6.08 -52.97
CA ARG A 583 53.61 7.09 -53.06
C ARG A 583 54.56 6.69 -54.19
N PRO A 584 54.52 7.34 -55.37
CA PRO A 584 55.55 7.16 -56.38
C PRO A 584 56.85 7.85 -55.95
N LEU A 585 57.96 7.11 -56.09
CA LEU A 585 59.33 7.58 -55.90
C LEU A 585 59.69 8.66 -56.93
N SER A 586 60.51 9.60 -56.45
CA SER A 586 61.05 10.80 -57.09
C SER A 586 61.69 10.59 -58.46
N HIS A 587 61.81 11.65 -59.27
CA HIS A 587 62.99 12.01 -60.08
C HIS A 587 62.96 13.52 -60.37
N GLY A 588 64.10 14.20 -60.23
CA GLY A 588 64.20 15.66 -60.27
C GLY A 588 64.84 16.26 -61.52
N CYS A 589 65.30 17.51 -61.32
CA CYS A 589 66.21 18.35 -62.12
C CYS A 589 65.57 19.29 -63.17
N PRO A 590 66.25 20.39 -63.58
CA PRO A 590 66.69 21.54 -62.78
C PRO A 590 66.22 22.89 -63.37
N GLN A 591 66.48 23.97 -62.62
CA GLN A 591 66.40 25.37 -63.07
C GLN A 591 67.35 25.65 -64.25
N PRO A 592 67.06 26.70 -65.01
CA PRO A 592 67.98 27.84 -65.03
C PRO A 592 67.39 29.12 -64.45
#